data_AF-A0A2V8YT00-F1
#
_entry.id   AF-A0A2V8YT00-F1
#
_cell.length_a   1.000
_cell.length_b   1.000
_cell.length_c   1.000
_cell.angle_alpha   90.00
_cell.angle_beta   90.00
_cell.angle_gamma   90.00
#
_symmetry.space_group_name_H-M   'P 1'
#
loop_
_entity.id
_entity.type
_entity.pdbx_description
1 polymer ?
#
loop_
_entity_poly.entity_id
_entity_poly.type
_entity_poly.pdbx_seq_one_letter_code
_entity_poly.pdbx_strand_id
1 'polypeptide(L)'
;MSLAKLTSRVRSFSCTRKPSTCTPASNTVNYYTDAVRYTQVRVLEVAASESASSSSSLTSSTSHSHGDVLVRSQVVGFKKIKFFTNETIGDGKLDLPENEMHTTSYWITLERPLLESLPFSISERQSGMFGLLYALESVATLLLMCDRRDLGTAIGENPPSLRESVALSEAKGLNPASLNLPRETEFFEPNLYLFDAYPGGIGFSEPLFRAHDVLMQKTRELISSCECEQGCPSCVGPAEGLLPRAKEAALAILHGLCA
;
A
#
# COMPACT_ATOMS: atom_id res chain seq x y z
N MET A 1 -0.33 45.04 -5.21
CA MET A 1 -1.44 44.37 -4.49
C MET A 1 -0.83 43.26 -3.65
N SER A 2 -0.66 43.48 -2.35
CA SER A 2 -0.04 42.51 -1.44
C SER A 2 -1.06 41.41 -1.11
N LEU A 3 -0.81 40.19 -1.56
CA LEU A 3 -1.52 38.99 -1.13
C LEU A 3 -1.19 38.77 0.36
N ALA A 4 -2.00 39.37 1.25
CA ALA A 4 -1.98 39.03 2.66
C ALA A 4 -2.40 37.55 2.78
N LYS A 5 -1.41 36.65 2.88
CA LYS A 5 -1.66 35.26 3.24
C LYS A 5 -2.30 35.26 4.62
N LEU A 6 -3.62 35.07 4.70
CA LEU A 6 -4.32 34.79 5.95
C LEU A 6 -3.75 33.47 6.50
N THR A 7 -2.77 33.59 7.40
CA THR A 7 -2.25 32.46 8.15
C THR A 7 -3.13 32.30 9.39
N SER A 8 -3.84 31.18 9.46
CA SER A 8 -4.68 30.84 10.62
C SER A 8 -4.07 29.66 11.36
N ARG A 9 -4.19 29.67 12.69
CA ARG A 9 -3.73 28.59 13.55
C ARG A 9 -4.93 27.97 14.24
N VAL A 10 -5.07 26.65 14.13
CA VAL A 10 -6.08 25.89 14.88
C VAL A 10 -5.69 25.95 16.36
N ARG A 11 -6.57 26.53 17.20
CA ARG A 11 -6.32 26.67 18.64
C ARG A 11 -6.85 25.47 19.42
N SER A 12 -7.98 24.94 18.97
CA SER A 12 -8.62 23.75 19.53
C SER A 12 -9.31 22.96 18.43
N PHE A 13 -9.03 21.67 18.37
CA PHE A 13 -9.70 20.73 17.49
C PHE A 13 -10.44 19.70 18.36
N SER A 14 -11.75 19.59 18.20
CA SER A 14 -12.55 18.53 18.80
C SER A 14 -13.01 17.62 17.68
N CYS A 15 -12.68 16.34 17.75
CA CYS A 15 -13.08 15.34 16.75
C CYS A 15 -14.61 15.16 16.70
N THR A 16 -15.29 15.31 17.84
CA THR A 16 -16.74 15.08 17.99
C THR A 16 -17.61 16.31 17.73
N ARG A 17 -17.06 17.53 17.81
CA ARG A 17 -17.81 18.78 17.54
C ARG A 17 -17.17 19.55 16.39
N LYS A 18 -17.82 19.52 15.22
CA LYS A 18 -17.58 20.53 14.16
C LYS A 18 -18.30 21.82 14.56
N PRO A 19 -17.69 23.02 14.41
CA PRO A 19 -16.42 23.33 13.72
C PRO A 19 -15.19 23.44 14.65
N SER A 20 -14.00 23.33 14.06
CA SER A 20 -12.72 23.65 14.71
C SER A 20 -12.56 25.17 14.87
N THR A 21 -12.11 25.61 16.05
CA THR A 21 -11.90 27.04 16.32
C THR A 21 -10.52 27.46 15.83
N CYS A 22 -10.49 28.22 14.74
CA CYS A 22 -9.29 28.83 14.19
C CYS A 22 -9.16 30.27 14.69
N THR A 23 -8.01 30.63 15.24
CA THR A 23 -7.67 32.03 15.53
C THR A 23 -6.70 32.54 14.47
N PRO A 24 -6.87 33.77 13.95
CA PRO A 24 -5.86 34.37 13.08
C PRO A 24 -4.54 34.44 13.86
N ALA A 25 -3.43 34.07 13.21
CA ALA A 25 -2.13 34.16 13.85
C ALA A 25 -1.78 35.65 14.05
N SER A 26 -1.38 36.03 15.27
CA SER A 26 -1.08 37.43 15.62
C SER A 26 0.20 37.95 14.95
N ASN A 27 1.09 37.05 14.53
CA ASN A 27 2.32 37.35 13.82
C ASN A 27 2.31 36.60 12.48
N THR A 28 2.92 37.17 11.45
CA THR A 28 3.19 36.48 10.17
C THR A 28 4.10 35.28 10.43
N VAL A 29 3.49 34.10 10.51
CA VAL A 29 4.21 32.83 10.73
C VAL A 29 4.83 32.39 9.41
N ASN A 30 6.14 32.10 9.42
CA ASN A 30 6.91 31.74 8.22
C ASN A 30 6.99 30.22 7.96
N TYR A 31 6.05 29.43 8.48
CA TYR A 31 5.97 27.98 8.25
C TYR A 31 4.53 27.51 8.05
N TYR A 32 4.37 26.38 7.38
CA TYR A 32 3.13 25.61 7.31
C TYR A 32 3.32 24.26 8.00
N THR A 33 2.22 23.58 8.30
CA THR A 33 2.23 22.26 8.93
C THR A 33 1.74 21.21 7.95
N ASP A 34 2.45 20.10 7.87
CA ASP A 34 2.03 18.92 7.11
C ASP A 34 1.83 17.73 8.06
N ALA A 35 0.79 16.93 7.84
CA ALA A 35 0.40 15.85 8.75
C ALA A 35 1.03 14.52 8.35
N VAL A 36 1.58 13.78 9.32
CA VAL A 36 2.11 12.44 9.09
C VAL A 36 1.01 11.42 9.40
N ARG A 37 0.55 10.72 8.36
CA ARG A 37 -0.51 9.71 8.44
C ARG A 37 0.07 8.31 8.21
N TYR A 38 -0.32 7.38 9.07
CA TYR A 38 -0.08 5.94 8.88
C TYR A 38 -1.41 5.26 8.53
N THR A 39 -1.36 4.42 7.49
CA THR A 39 -2.49 3.58 7.07
C THR A 39 -2.10 2.13 7.25
N GLN A 40 -2.94 1.38 7.98
CA GLN A 40 -2.79 -0.06 8.15
C GLN A 40 -4.03 -0.76 7.63
N VAL A 41 -3.85 -1.82 6.85
CA VAL A 41 -4.95 -2.68 6.38
C VAL A 41 -4.88 -3.99 7.12
N ARG A 42 -6.01 -4.45 7.67
CA ARG A 42 -6.16 -5.77 8.30
C ARG A 42 -7.27 -6.53 7.61
N VAL A 43 -6.99 -7.74 7.14
CA VAL A 43 -8.02 -8.63 6.59
C VAL A 43 -8.89 -9.17 7.73
N LEU A 44 -10.20 -9.05 7.57
CA LEU A 44 -11.19 -9.60 8.51
C LEU A 44 -11.68 -10.96 8.03
N GLU A 45 -12.15 -11.02 6.79
CA GLU A 45 -12.74 -12.21 6.18
C GLU A 45 -12.31 -12.33 4.73
N VAL A 46 -12.09 -13.56 4.25
CA VAL A 46 -11.78 -13.85 2.85
C VAL A 46 -13.01 -14.48 2.22
N ALA A 47 -13.61 -13.79 1.25
CA ALA A 47 -14.83 -14.22 0.58
C ALA A 47 -14.54 -15.24 -0.53
N ALA A 48 -13.51 -14.97 -1.35
CA ALA A 48 -12.96 -15.97 -2.26
C ALA A 48 -11.45 -15.79 -2.43
N SER A 49 -10.77 -16.92 -2.66
CA SER A 49 -9.35 -16.98 -2.94
C SER A 49 -9.12 -17.94 -4.09
N GLU A 50 -8.38 -17.51 -5.10
CA GLU A 50 -7.96 -18.35 -6.22
C GLU A 50 -6.43 -18.42 -6.24
N SER A 51 -5.93 -19.65 -6.36
CA SER A 51 -4.52 -19.94 -6.56
C SER A 51 -4.37 -20.59 -7.92
N ALA A 52 -3.85 -19.84 -8.90
CA ALA A 52 -3.60 -20.38 -10.22
C ALA A 52 -2.30 -21.21 -10.17
N SER A 53 -2.43 -22.53 -10.24
CA SER A 53 -1.31 -23.46 -10.45
C SER A 53 -1.24 -23.80 -11.95
N SER A 54 -0.48 -23.03 -12.72
CA SER A 54 -0.26 -23.31 -14.14
C SER A 54 0.55 -24.60 -14.31
N SER A 55 0.04 -25.52 -15.12
CA SER A 55 0.50 -26.91 -15.26
C SER A 55 1.81 -27.11 -16.03
N SER A 56 2.58 -26.05 -16.31
CA SER A 56 3.75 -26.10 -17.21
C SER A 56 5.08 -25.61 -16.63
N SER A 57 5.13 -25.06 -15.41
CA SER A 57 6.40 -24.77 -14.73
C SER A 57 6.22 -24.71 -13.22
N LEU A 58 7.02 -25.47 -12.47
CA LEU A 58 6.93 -25.69 -11.02
C LEU A 58 7.19 -24.46 -10.11
N THR A 59 7.19 -23.21 -10.61
CA THR A 59 7.92 -22.12 -9.93
C THR A 59 7.15 -20.84 -9.59
N SER A 60 5.89 -20.68 -9.98
CA SER A 60 5.11 -19.49 -9.60
C SER A 60 3.64 -19.82 -9.44
N SER A 61 3.18 -19.95 -8.19
CA SER A 61 1.75 -19.96 -7.91
C SER A 61 1.32 -18.51 -7.67
N THR A 62 0.31 -18.05 -8.38
CA THR A 62 -0.26 -16.72 -8.15
C THR A 62 -1.48 -16.90 -7.27
N SER A 63 -1.44 -16.34 -6.06
CA SER A 63 -2.60 -16.29 -5.18
C SER A 63 -3.19 -14.88 -5.18
N HIS A 64 -4.46 -14.79 -5.55
CA HIS A 64 -5.23 -13.56 -5.43
C HIS A 64 -6.51 -13.85 -4.66
N SER A 65 -7.02 -12.87 -3.93
CA SER A 65 -8.15 -13.05 -3.03
C SER A 65 -8.96 -11.77 -2.92
N HIS A 66 -10.22 -11.91 -2.53
CA HIS A 66 -11.06 -10.77 -2.17
C HIS A 66 -11.83 -11.06 -0.89
N GLY A 67 -12.18 -10.01 -0.17
CA GLY A 67 -12.93 -10.11 1.07
C GLY A 67 -12.99 -8.80 1.84
N ASP A 68 -13.41 -8.89 3.09
CA ASP A 68 -13.62 -7.75 3.96
C ASP A 68 -12.34 -7.38 4.70
N VAL A 69 -12.04 -6.07 4.69
CA VAL A 69 -10.85 -5.50 5.33
C VAL A 69 -11.24 -4.33 6.23
N LEU A 70 -10.44 -4.18 7.28
CA LEU A 70 -10.45 -3.01 8.16
C LEU A 70 -9.26 -2.13 7.81
N VAL A 71 -9.55 -0.94 7.28
CA VAL A 71 -8.54 0.09 7.03
C VAL A 71 -8.50 1.04 8.21
N ARG A 72 -7.35 1.15 8.86
CA ARG A 72 -7.09 2.07 9.95
C ARG A 72 -6.19 3.18 9.46
N SER A 73 -6.62 4.43 9.64
CA SER A 73 -5.80 5.60 9.35
C SER A 73 -5.65 6.45 10.60
N GLN A 74 -4.41 6.63 11.06
CA GLN A 74 -4.09 7.50 12.20
C GLN A 74 -3.13 8.61 11.80
N VAL A 75 -3.39 9.83 12.26
CA VAL A 75 -2.44 10.94 12.19
C VAL A 75 -1.75 11.03 13.54
N VAL A 76 -0.46 10.67 13.59
CA VAL A 76 0.34 10.61 14.83
C VAL A 76 1.16 11.88 15.10
N GLY A 77 1.29 12.74 14.10
CA GLY A 77 2.13 13.92 14.19
C GLY A 77 2.01 14.84 13.00
N PHE A 78 2.73 15.95 13.08
CA PHE A 78 2.87 16.91 11.99
C PHE A 78 4.29 17.46 11.93
N LYS A 79 4.74 17.79 10.73
CA LYS A 79 6.01 18.47 10.46
C LYS A 79 5.74 19.95 10.20
N LYS A 80 6.59 20.83 10.73
CA LYS A 80 6.61 22.27 10.44
C LYS A 80 7.63 22.54 9.36
N ILE A 81 7.18 23.04 8.23
CA ILE A 81 7.99 23.27 7.04
C ILE A 81 8.03 24.77 6.75
N LYS A 82 9.23 25.32 6.60
CA LYS A 82 9.42 26.75 6.33
C LYS A 82 8.89 27.10 4.94
N PHE A 83 8.22 28.25 4.82
CA PHE A 83 7.83 28.75 3.50
C PHE A 83 9.06 29.06 2.65
N PHE A 84 8.95 28.80 1.34
CA PHE A 84 9.97 29.00 0.31
C PHE A 84 11.19 28.08 0.38
N THR A 85 11.77 27.85 1.56
CA THR A 85 12.96 26.98 1.69
C THR A 85 12.62 25.50 1.82
N ASN A 86 11.35 25.15 2.13
CA ASN A 86 10.89 23.77 2.38
C ASN A 86 11.75 22.98 3.40
N GLU A 87 12.46 23.71 4.26
CA GLU A 87 13.26 23.12 5.32
C GLU A 87 12.37 22.71 6.49
N THR A 88 12.62 21.53 7.05
CA THR A 88 11.90 21.06 8.24
C THR A 88 12.43 21.81 9.46
N ILE A 89 11.62 22.71 10.02
CA ILE A 89 11.98 23.51 11.22
C ILE A 89 11.76 22.69 12.50
N GLY A 90 10.86 21.71 12.46
CA GLY A 90 10.63 20.79 13.57
C GLY A 90 9.36 19.98 13.39
N ASP A 91 9.09 19.09 14.34
CA ASP A 91 7.92 18.24 14.37
C ASP A 91 7.09 18.49 15.64
N GLY A 92 5.89 17.94 15.65
CA GLY A 92 5.02 17.90 16.82
C GLY A 92 4.22 16.60 16.82
N LYS A 93 4.09 15.99 18.01
CA LYS A 93 3.21 14.84 18.21
C LYS A 93 1.76 15.30 18.24
N LEU A 94 0.91 14.57 17.57
CA LEU A 94 -0.53 14.82 17.51
C LEU A 94 -1.21 13.47 17.71
N ASP A 95 -1.87 13.28 18.84
CA ASP A 95 -2.58 12.04 19.13
C ASP A 95 -4.05 12.24 18.76
N LEU A 96 -4.38 11.97 17.50
CA LEU A 96 -5.76 11.88 17.04
C LEU A 96 -6.22 10.42 17.11
N PRO A 97 -7.50 10.19 17.43
CA PRO A 97 -8.05 8.83 17.44
C PRO A 97 -7.93 8.20 16.04
N GLU A 98 -7.69 6.89 16.02
CA GLU A 98 -7.66 6.12 14.78
C GLU A 98 -9.01 6.20 14.08
N ASN A 99 -8.99 6.48 12.78
CA ASN A 99 -10.18 6.39 11.94
C ASN A 99 -10.24 4.99 11.32
N GLU A 100 -11.27 4.24 11.66
CA GLU A 100 -11.50 2.88 11.16
C GLU A 100 -12.56 2.90 10.06
N MET A 101 -12.26 2.22 8.95
CA MET A 101 -13.18 2.05 7.83
C MET A 101 -13.25 0.56 7.47
N HIS A 102 -14.44 -0.01 7.61
CA HIS A 102 -14.74 -1.35 7.14
C HIS A 102 -15.07 -1.24 5.66
N THR A 103 -14.36 -1.98 4.81
CA THR A 103 -14.55 -1.96 3.36
C THR A 103 -14.18 -3.30 2.76
N THR A 104 -14.50 -3.50 1.49
CA THR A 104 -14.05 -4.68 0.75
C THR A 104 -12.75 -4.40 0.03
N SER A 105 -11.85 -5.38 -0.04
CA SER A 105 -10.60 -5.30 -0.79
C SER A 105 -10.42 -6.50 -1.69
N TYR A 106 -9.78 -6.25 -2.80
CA TYR A 106 -9.09 -7.24 -3.61
C TYR A 106 -7.60 -7.15 -3.29
N TRP A 107 -6.90 -8.27 -3.17
CA TRP A 107 -5.46 -8.28 -2.98
C TRP A 107 -4.77 -9.42 -3.72
N ILE A 108 -3.50 -9.18 -4.03
CA ILE A 108 -2.61 -10.14 -4.69
C ILE A 108 -1.47 -10.43 -3.73
N THR A 109 -1.23 -11.70 -3.46
CA THR A 109 -0.12 -12.15 -2.62
C THR A 109 1.06 -12.51 -3.51
N LEU A 110 2.18 -11.83 -3.29
CA LEU A 110 3.42 -12.11 -4.01
C LEU A 110 4.17 -13.21 -3.24
N GLU A 111 4.22 -14.40 -3.81
CA GLU A 111 4.92 -15.53 -3.20
C GLU A 111 6.43 -15.28 -3.11
N ARG A 112 7.03 -15.71 -2.00
CA ARG A 112 8.48 -15.66 -1.78
C ARG A 112 9.32 -16.25 -2.92
N PRO A 113 9.06 -17.47 -3.44
CA PRO A 113 9.86 -18.05 -4.51
C PRO A 113 9.93 -17.15 -5.75
N LEU A 114 8.83 -16.46 -6.07
CA LEU A 114 8.81 -15.50 -7.15
C LEU A 114 9.76 -14.33 -6.86
N LEU A 115 9.64 -13.70 -5.69
CA LEU A 115 10.49 -12.55 -5.33
C LEU A 115 11.97 -12.92 -5.22
N GLU A 116 12.30 -14.09 -4.67
CA GLU A 116 13.69 -14.56 -4.51
C GLU A 116 14.34 -14.93 -5.84
N SER A 117 13.56 -15.43 -6.81
CA SER A 117 14.06 -15.76 -8.15
C SER A 117 14.54 -14.54 -8.96
N LEU A 118 14.11 -13.34 -8.58
CA LEU A 118 14.39 -12.12 -9.33
C LEU A 118 15.77 -11.53 -9.00
N PRO A 119 16.57 -11.12 -10.01
CA PRO A 119 17.93 -10.57 -9.83
C PRO A 119 17.94 -9.09 -9.42
N PHE A 120 17.13 -8.71 -8.42
CA PHE A 120 17.03 -7.33 -7.90
C PHE A 120 17.32 -7.27 -6.39
N SER A 121 17.81 -6.14 -5.92
CA SER A 121 17.96 -5.84 -4.50
C SER A 121 16.60 -5.66 -3.81
N ILE A 122 16.57 -5.75 -2.47
CA ILE A 122 15.34 -5.58 -1.67
C ILE A 122 14.68 -4.21 -1.96
N SER A 123 15.47 -3.14 -2.01
CA SER A 123 14.98 -1.79 -2.28
C SER A 123 14.41 -1.65 -3.70
N GLU A 124 15.04 -2.27 -4.70
CA GLU A 124 14.51 -2.29 -6.08
C GLU A 124 13.22 -3.11 -6.18
N ARG A 125 13.10 -4.22 -5.44
CA ARG A 125 11.86 -5.00 -5.37
C ARG A 125 10.73 -4.18 -4.73
N GLN A 126 11.01 -3.47 -3.64
CA GLN A 126 10.05 -2.55 -3.02
C GLN A 126 9.59 -1.46 -3.99
N SER A 127 10.53 -0.83 -4.66
CA SER A 127 10.27 0.15 -5.73
C SER A 127 9.38 -0.44 -6.83
N GLY A 128 9.70 -1.64 -7.32
CA GLY A 128 8.89 -2.36 -8.31
C GLY A 128 7.48 -2.69 -7.82
N MET A 129 7.30 -3.06 -6.54
CA MET A 129 5.98 -3.32 -5.94
C MET A 129 5.12 -2.06 -5.86
N PHE A 130 5.69 -0.93 -5.41
CA PHE A 130 4.99 0.36 -5.41
C PHE A 130 4.60 0.77 -6.83
N GLY A 131 5.52 0.57 -7.78
CA GLY A 131 5.27 0.88 -9.18
C GLY A 131 4.19 0.02 -9.82
N LEU A 132 4.20 -1.28 -9.51
CA LEU A 132 3.16 -2.21 -9.92
C LEU A 132 1.80 -1.83 -9.33
N LEU A 133 1.73 -1.51 -8.03
CA LEU A 133 0.50 -1.10 -7.36
C LEU A 133 -0.09 0.18 -7.97
N TYR A 134 0.76 1.15 -8.32
CA TYR A 134 0.33 2.37 -9.01
C TYR A 134 -0.26 2.10 -10.41
N ALA A 135 0.38 1.20 -11.16
CA ALA A 135 -0.09 0.80 -12.48
C ALA A 135 -1.39 -0.01 -12.38
N LEU A 136 -1.51 -0.89 -11.38
CA LEU A 136 -2.73 -1.64 -11.09
C LEU A 136 -3.89 -0.72 -10.75
N GLU A 137 -3.69 0.28 -9.89
CA GLU A 137 -4.71 1.29 -9.58
C GLU A 137 -5.18 2.03 -10.83
N SER A 138 -4.24 2.42 -11.69
CA SER A 138 -4.55 3.16 -12.92
C SER A 138 -5.34 2.31 -13.92
N VAL A 139 -5.05 1.02 -14.04
CA VAL A 139 -5.83 0.11 -14.89
C VAL A 139 -7.16 -0.28 -14.25
N ALA A 140 -7.20 -0.47 -12.93
CA ALA A 140 -8.40 -0.80 -12.19
C ALA A 140 -9.48 0.29 -12.34
N THR A 141 -9.09 1.57 -12.27
CA THR A 141 -10.03 2.69 -12.48
C THR A 141 -10.63 2.70 -13.89
N LEU A 142 -9.84 2.31 -14.91
CA LEU A 142 -10.32 2.19 -16.29
C LEU A 142 -11.26 0.99 -16.47
N LEU A 143 -10.95 -0.15 -15.85
CA LEU A 143 -11.78 -1.36 -15.93
C LEU A 143 -13.11 -1.21 -15.19
N LEU A 144 -13.11 -0.56 -14.03
CA LEU A 144 -14.29 -0.34 -13.21
C LEU A 144 -15.08 0.93 -13.57
N MET A 145 -14.53 1.77 -14.47
CA MET A 145 -15.09 3.09 -14.81
C MET A 145 -15.32 3.98 -13.57
N CYS A 146 -14.41 3.94 -12.60
CA CYS A 146 -14.48 4.74 -11.37
C CYS A 146 -13.45 5.88 -11.35
N ASP A 147 -13.60 6.84 -10.43
CA ASP A 147 -12.55 7.85 -10.20
C ASP A 147 -11.38 7.17 -9.45
N ARG A 148 -10.17 7.68 -9.64
CA ARG A 148 -8.98 7.23 -8.90
C ARG A 148 -9.14 7.43 -7.39
N ARG A 149 -9.93 8.42 -6.95
CA ARG A 149 -10.20 8.65 -5.53
C ARG A 149 -11.16 7.64 -4.90
N ASP A 150 -11.90 6.89 -5.72
CA ASP A 150 -12.81 5.87 -5.23
C ASP A 150 -12.06 4.59 -4.83
N LEU A 151 -10.83 4.40 -5.33
CA LEU A 151 -9.96 3.28 -4.96
C LEU A 151 -8.84 3.74 -4.03
N GLY A 152 -8.63 2.98 -2.96
CA GLY A 152 -7.47 3.09 -2.09
C GLY A 152 -6.49 1.96 -2.37
N THR A 153 -5.20 2.26 -2.23
CA THR A 153 -4.13 1.28 -2.35
C THR A 153 -3.29 1.22 -1.08
N ALA A 154 -2.84 0.02 -0.74
CA ALA A 154 -1.89 -0.19 0.35
C ALA A 154 -1.02 -1.42 0.07
N ILE A 155 0.20 -1.39 0.59
CA ILE A 155 1.03 -2.59 0.70
C ILE A 155 0.95 -3.03 2.16
N GLY A 156 0.70 -4.30 2.39
CA GLY A 156 0.72 -4.86 3.73
C GLY A 156 1.27 -6.28 3.69
N GLU A 157 1.52 -6.82 4.87
CA GLU A 157 1.96 -8.20 5.03
C GLU A 157 0.74 -9.05 5.36
N ASN A 158 0.73 -10.29 4.87
CA ASN A 158 -0.22 -11.27 5.37
C ASN A 158 0.21 -11.67 6.79
N PRO A 159 -0.61 -11.50 7.83
CA PRO A 159 -0.34 -12.21 9.07
C PRO A 159 -0.36 -13.71 8.75
N PRO A 160 0.61 -14.51 9.24
CA PRO A 160 0.69 -15.93 8.90
C PRO A 160 -0.64 -16.60 9.26
N SER A 161 -1.33 -17.11 8.23
CA SER A 161 -2.59 -17.82 8.41
C SER A 161 -2.37 -19.00 9.37
N LEU A 162 -3.38 -19.30 10.17
CA LEU A 162 -3.39 -20.28 11.26
C LEU A 162 -2.74 -21.64 10.97
N ARG A 163 -2.56 -22.00 9.69
CA ARG A 163 -1.91 -23.24 9.24
C ARG A 163 -0.48 -23.42 9.77
N GLU A 164 0.23 -22.32 10.05
CA GLU A 164 1.61 -22.37 10.55
C GLU A 164 1.69 -22.30 12.09
N SER A 165 0.67 -21.72 12.73
CA SER A 165 0.57 -21.71 14.21
C SER A 165 0.38 -23.12 14.80
N VAL A 166 -0.17 -24.06 14.02
CA VAL A 166 -0.29 -25.47 14.43
C VAL A 166 1.09 -26.15 14.46
N ALA A 167 1.94 -25.90 13.45
CA ALA A 167 3.30 -26.46 13.40
C ALA A 167 4.21 -25.93 14.52
N LEU A 168 4.04 -24.66 14.91
CA LEU A 168 4.74 -24.04 16.04
C LEU A 168 4.24 -24.53 17.42
N SER A 169 3.01 -25.03 17.49
CA SER A 169 2.41 -25.51 18.74
C SER A 169 2.82 -26.94 19.12
N GLU A 170 3.21 -27.78 18.15
CA GLU A 170 3.69 -29.15 18.40
C GLU A 170 5.18 -29.21 18.80
N ALA A 171 5.96 -28.14 18.56
CA ALA A 171 7.37 -28.06 18.92
C ALA A 171 7.64 -27.56 20.36
N LYS A 172 6.61 -27.39 21.19
CA LYS A 172 6.70 -26.74 22.52
C LYS A 172 7.09 -27.69 23.67
N GLY A 173 8.02 -28.62 23.39
CA GLY A 173 8.48 -29.64 24.34
C GLY A 173 10.00 -29.73 24.57
N LEU A 174 10.83 -28.95 23.89
CA LEU A 174 12.29 -28.99 24.08
C LEU A 174 12.88 -27.60 24.36
N ASN A 175 13.84 -27.58 25.30
CA ASN A 175 14.49 -26.38 25.85
C ASN A 175 14.97 -25.38 24.76
N PRO A 176 14.66 -24.08 24.88
CA PRO A 176 14.97 -23.06 23.87
C PRO A 176 16.44 -22.59 23.87
N ALA A 177 17.40 -23.40 24.35
CA ALA A 177 18.79 -22.99 24.54
C ALA A 177 19.83 -23.78 23.73
N SER A 178 19.44 -24.82 22.98
CA SER A 178 20.41 -25.72 22.33
C SER A 178 20.08 -26.12 20.89
N LEU A 179 19.15 -25.42 20.24
CA LEU A 179 18.96 -25.53 18.80
C LEU A 179 19.37 -24.19 18.17
N ASN A 180 20.42 -24.22 17.33
CA ASN A 180 20.68 -23.20 16.32
C ASN A 180 19.48 -23.20 15.36
N LEU A 181 18.36 -22.61 15.78
CA LEU A 181 17.27 -22.26 14.90
C LEU A 181 17.72 -20.99 14.17
N PRO A 182 17.79 -20.97 12.82
CA PRO A 182 18.07 -19.73 12.12
C PRO A 182 17.07 -18.69 12.62
N ARG A 183 17.60 -17.57 13.12
CA ARG A 183 16.84 -16.40 13.56
C ARG A 183 15.72 -16.14 12.56
N GLU A 184 14.50 -16.03 13.08
CA GLU A 184 13.31 -15.38 12.47
C GLU A 184 13.56 -14.95 11.02
N THR A 185 13.46 -15.90 10.09
CA THR A 185 13.46 -15.55 8.67
C THR A 185 12.05 -15.05 8.41
N GLU A 186 11.83 -13.77 8.71
CA GLU A 186 10.54 -13.09 8.54
C GLU A 186 9.90 -13.53 7.21
N PHE A 187 8.72 -14.15 7.32
CA PHE A 187 7.93 -14.61 6.20
C PHE A 187 7.34 -13.39 5.48
N PHE A 188 8.14 -12.72 4.66
CA PHE A 188 7.70 -11.55 3.92
C PHE A 188 7.07 -11.97 2.59
N GLU A 189 5.76 -12.26 2.63
CA GLU A 189 4.90 -12.36 1.46
C GLU A 189 4.08 -11.06 1.37
N PRO A 190 4.52 -10.10 0.56
CA PRO A 190 3.85 -8.81 0.46
C PRO A 190 2.54 -8.96 -0.30
N ASN A 191 1.49 -8.35 0.28
CA ASN A 191 0.17 -8.25 -0.31
C ASN A 191 -0.03 -6.84 -0.88
N LEU A 192 -0.47 -6.79 -2.13
CA LEU A 192 -0.88 -5.58 -2.81
C LEU A 192 -2.40 -5.44 -2.68
N TYR A 193 -2.87 -4.51 -1.84
CA TYR A 193 -4.29 -4.29 -1.57
C TYR A 193 -4.84 -3.17 -2.45
N LEU A 194 -5.96 -3.46 -3.12
CA LEU A 194 -6.85 -2.49 -3.75
C LEU A 194 -8.20 -2.58 -3.04
N PHE A 195 -8.54 -1.53 -2.30
CA PHE A 195 -9.77 -1.48 -1.52
C PHE A 195 -10.63 -0.31 -1.93
N ASP A 196 -11.91 -0.38 -1.61
CA ASP A 196 -12.82 0.73 -1.85
C ASP A 196 -12.65 1.82 -0.77
N ALA A 197 -12.49 3.08 -1.19
CA ALA A 197 -12.28 4.23 -0.33
C ALA A 197 -13.58 4.77 0.30
N TYR A 198 -14.65 3.96 0.33
CA TYR A 198 -15.91 4.27 1.00
C TYR A 198 -16.21 3.30 2.16
N PRO A 199 -16.75 3.82 3.29
CA PRO A 199 -17.16 2.97 4.40
C PRO A 199 -18.32 2.06 3.99
N GLY A 200 -18.22 0.78 4.30
CA GLY A 200 -19.17 -0.27 3.93
C GLY A 200 -18.85 -0.94 2.59
N GLY A 201 -17.99 -0.35 1.75
CA GLY A 201 -17.70 -0.88 0.43
C GLY A 201 -18.85 -0.73 -0.58
N ILE A 202 -18.54 -0.32 -1.80
CA ILE A 202 -19.45 -0.28 -2.96
C ILE A 202 -19.33 -1.52 -3.84
N GLY A 203 -18.43 -2.45 -3.47
CA GLY A 203 -18.29 -3.75 -4.13
C GLY A 203 -17.40 -3.74 -5.37
N PHE A 204 -16.39 -2.87 -5.46
CA PHE A 204 -15.40 -2.88 -6.55
C PHE A 204 -14.42 -4.06 -6.50
N SER A 205 -14.24 -4.64 -5.31
CA SER A 205 -13.32 -5.77 -5.08
C SER A 205 -13.72 -7.04 -5.84
N GLU A 206 -15.00 -7.40 -5.85
CA GLU A 206 -15.50 -8.62 -6.50
C GLU A 206 -15.35 -8.57 -8.04
N PRO A 207 -15.74 -7.49 -8.75
CA PRO A 207 -15.48 -7.37 -10.18
C PRO A 207 -13.99 -7.39 -10.51
N LEU A 208 -13.13 -6.75 -9.70
CA LEU A 208 -11.68 -6.80 -9.90
C LEU A 208 -11.12 -8.22 -9.72
N PHE A 209 -11.62 -8.95 -8.73
CA PHE A 209 -11.26 -10.35 -8.52
C PHE A 209 -11.60 -11.21 -9.74
N ARG A 210 -12.82 -11.09 -10.27
CA ARG A 210 -13.23 -11.84 -11.47
C ARG A 210 -12.49 -11.40 -12.74
N ALA A 211 -12.06 -10.15 -12.80
CA ALA A 211 -11.32 -9.59 -13.93
C ALA A 211 -9.79 -9.65 -13.73
N HIS A 212 -9.29 -10.51 -12.82
CA HIS A 212 -7.86 -10.62 -12.49
C HIS A 212 -6.96 -10.73 -13.71
N ASP A 213 -7.25 -11.67 -14.62
CA ASP A 213 -6.43 -11.92 -15.81
C ASP A 213 -6.38 -10.70 -16.74
N VAL A 214 -7.53 -10.06 -16.93
CA VAL A 214 -7.66 -8.85 -17.76
C VAL A 214 -6.89 -7.70 -17.13
N LEU A 215 -6.99 -7.53 -15.80
CA LEU A 215 -6.24 -6.53 -15.05
C LEU A 215 -4.73 -6.74 -15.21
N MET A 216 -4.22 -7.95 -14.98
CA MET A 216 -2.80 -8.26 -15.12
C MET A 216 -2.30 -8.04 -16.56
N GLN A 217 -3.06 -8.50 -17.56
CA GLN A 217 -2.71 -8.31 -18.96
C GLN A 217 -2.66 -6.82 -19.36
N LYS A 218 -3.66 -6.04 -18.95
CA LYS A 218 -3.73 -4.61 -19.27
C LYS A 218 -2.67 -3.80 -18.54
N THR A 219 -2.34 -4.16 -17.30
CA THR A 219 -1.20 -3.57 -16.58
C THR A 219 0.14 -3.89 -17.26
N ARG A 220 0.31 -5.11 -17.77
CA ARG A 220 1.49 -5.45 -18.60
C ARG A 220 1.59 -4.58 -19.84
N GLU A 221 0.49 -4.44 -20.56
CA GLU A 221 0.39 -3.65 -21.78
C GLU A 221 0.79 -2.19 -21.49
N LEU A 222 0.22 -1.59 -20.45
CA LEU A 222 0.52 -0.22 -20.01
C LEU A 222 2.00 0.01 -19.70
N ILE A 223 2.62 -0.89 -18.92
CA ILE A 223 4.02 -0.72 -18.51
C ILE A 223 4.97 -0.96 -19.70
N SER A 224 4.67 -1.98 -20.52
CA SER A 224 5.51 -2.34 -21.67
C SER A 224 5.42 -1.34 -22.83
N SER A 225 4.26 -0.71 -23.06
CA SER A 225 4.06 0.27 -24.14
C SER A 225 4.66 1.64 -23.84
N CYS A 226 4.96 1.92 -22.58
CA CYS A 226 5.51 3.21 -22.16
C CYS A 226 7.01 3.31 -22.51
N GLU A 227 7.43 4.36 -23.21
CA GLU A 227 8.82 4.55 -23.67
C GLU A 227 9.81 4.99 -22.57
N CYS A 228 9.38 5.07 -21.31
CA CYS A 228 10.26 5.49 -20.22
C CYS A 228 11.31 4.42 -19.87
N GLU A 229 12.50 4.85 -19.47
CA GLU A 229 13.59 3.97 -19.05
C GLU A 229 13.39 3.46 -17.60
N GLN A 230 13.12 4.38 -16.68
CA GLN A 230 13.11 4.07 -15.24
C GLN A 230 11.70 4.01 -14.64
N GLY A 231 10.74 4.68 -15.28
CA GLY A 231 9.38 4.88 -14.79
C GLY A 231 8.93 6.34 -14.94
N CYS A 232 7.65 6.57 -15.21
CA CYS A 232 7.05 7.90 -15.28
C CYS A 232 5.69 7.92 -14.57
N PRO A 233 5.14 9.11 -14.26
CA PRO A 233 3.83 9.24 -13.63
C PRO A 233 2.69 8.56 -14.40
N SER A 234 2.85 8.30 -15.69
CA SER A 234 1.84 7.63 -16.52
C SER A 234 1.89 6.10 -16.44
N CYS A 235 2.97 5.48 -15.95
CA CYS A 235 3.12 4.03 -15.89
C CYS A 235 3.23 3.52 -14.44
N VAL A 236 4.43 3.53 -13.87
CA VAL A 236 4.75 3.03 -12.52
C VAL A 236 4.71 4.13 -11.45
N GLY A 237 4.24 5.33 -11.80
CA GLY A 237 4.06 6.43 -10.86
C GLY A 237 5.27 7.37 -10.74
N PRO A 238 5.11 8.45 -9.95
CA PRO A 238 6.13 9.48 -9.80
C PRO A 238 7.35 8.94 -9.04
N ALA A 239 8.55 9.30 -9.49
CA ALA A 239 9.83 8.76 -9.01
C ALA A 239 10.22 9.15 -7.56
N GLU A 240 9.34 9.80 -6.80
CA GLU A 240 9.64 10.30 -5.45
C GLU A 240 9.67 9.12 -4.45
N GLY A 241 10.83 8.44 -4.41
CA GLY A 241 11.06 7.23 -3.61
C GLY A 241 11.31 5.95 -4.42
N LEU A 242 11.24 6.00 -5.76
CA LEU A 242 11.57 4.85 -6.60
C LEU A 242 13.06 4.85 -6.97
N LEU A 243 13.68 3.67 -6.82
CA LEU A 243 15.06 3.42 -7.24
C LEU A 243 15.17 3.33 -8.78
N PRO A 244 16.37 3.56 -9.35
CA PRO A 244 16.62 3.26 -10.75
C PRO A 244 16.26 1.79 -11.02
N ARG A 245 15.52 1.52 -12.11
CA ARG A 245 14.98 0.20 -12.54
C ARG A 245 13.64 -0.25 -11.94
N ALA A 246 12.84 0.67 -11.39
CA ALA A 246 11.49 0.34 -10.92
C ALA A 246 10.61 -0.34 -12.00
N LYS A 247 10.67 0.15 -13.25
CA LYS A 247 9.94 -0.43 -14.39
C LYS A 247 10.31 -1.89 -14.67
N GLU A 248 11.61 -2.19 -14.68
CA GLU A 248 12.09 -3.56 -14.95
C GLU A 248 11.68 -4.52 -13.84
N ALA A 249 11.79 -4.08 -12.57
CA ALA A 249 11.35 -4.85 -11.43
C ALA A 249 9.83 -5.12 -11.47
N ALA A 250 9.02 -4.10 -11.79
CA ALA A 250 7.57 -4.25 -11.91
C ALA A 250 7.17 -5.23 -13.03
N LEU A 251 7.81 -5.14 -14.21
CA LEU A 251 7.58 -6.08 -15.32
C LEU A 251 7.98 -7.50 -14.96
N ALA A 252 9.09 -7.67 -14.25
CA ALA A 252 9.56 -9.00 -13.86
C ALA A 252 8.63 -9.66 -12.84
N ILE A 253 8.13 -8.89 -11.86
CA ILE A 253 7.10 -9.36 -10.91
C ILE A 253 5.84 -9.75 -11.69
N LEU A 254 5.37 -8.88 -12.59
CA LEU A 254 4.14 -9.13 -13.35
C LEU A 254 4.27 -10.34 -14.29
N HIS A 255 5.43 -10.55 -14.90
CA HIS A 255 5.70 -11.75 -15.71
C HIS A 255 5.59 -13.03 -14.88
N GLY A 256 6.04 -13.02 -13.63
CA GLY A 256 5.88 -14.17 -12.75
C GLY A 256 4.47 -14.40 -12.25
N LEU A 257 3.62 -13.36 -12.24
CA LEU A 257 2.21 -13.50 -11.88
C LEU A 257 1.35 -14.06 -13.02
N CYS A 258 1.73 -13.80 -14.28
CA CYS A 258 0.99 -14.22 -15.47
C CYS A 258 1.47 -15.54 -16.11
N ALA A 259 2.43 -16.25 -15.51
CA ALA A 259 3.14 -17.38 -16.11
C ALA A 259 2.44 -18.74 -15.95
#